data_AF-A0A2G2ML57-F1
#
_entry.id   AF-A0A2G2ML57-F1
#
_cell.length_a   1.000
_cell.length_b   1.000
_cell.length_c   1.000
_cell.angle_alpha   90.00
_cell.angle_beta   90.00
_cell.angle_gamma   90.00
#
_symmetry.space_group_name_H-M   'P 1'
#
loop_
_entity.id
_entity.type
_entity.pdbx_description
1 polymer ?
#
loop_
_entity_poly.entity_id
_entity_poly.type
_entity_poly.pdbx_seq_one_letter_code
_entity_poly.pdbx_strand_id
1 'polypeptide(L)'
;MKRTGNPFVDHGMAILAVLAKKESISELTLEDIENVWEKHDLTDINDNLKSYTMLFGTNCPLKQNGYKGKNREIHDFFLVELIAEMKKNSTGLYCEICGEPHNFQINRLWKKVAKRFELKDGDKKVGRDLFPLIGSIGNDAQIFPSASKMYEVCARCLYVVNYIPLGTMLVKGKLVCIESTSEELMLDLIEKIVDVNLARYKSGEKEIYGKKEGNSAFYAGIMEVFSDLRRKIIEEELAESTAIYLWLFSNAGNGPDCDMIEVPNETLKFFWSASTEDGGFKLELLELINADKKGVLFDCINTSTDYFGLYPYKKFEGVSHKLYKYYQLNIVGKSIDNLIFANKVAEQMLDGVSEKESVALRKSDIFEKSSKINGKTIARKAIAKLCVQGVITLDDYIDFFNMSGSKMNIDYKMYKMIMYYLINNQVNREELDELSVELKSKKTDDKVKAFSELYFNYYVFDREKGLGRGLRRFKKDVLDTMEKRHEFWLQNTFVKIAEIYESDILKLDYDGWLEFVIDEEGNKRINELLFQVRLAFANLYYECKKEEVNYE
;
A
#
# COMPACT_ATOMS: atom_id res chain seq x y z
N MET A 1 -10.28 -23.52 23.53
CA MET A 1 -11.15 -22.38 23.98
C MET A 1 -11.89 -21.79 22.79
N LYS A 2 -12.41 -20.55 22.80
CA LYS A 2 -13.01 -19.91 21.60
C LYS A 2 -12.69 -18.42 21.60
N ARG A 3 -12.52 -17.84 20.40
CA ARG A 3 -12.43 -16.39 20.20
C ARG A 3 -13.68 -15.70 20.75
N THR A 4 -13.47 -14.53 21.32
CA THR A 4 -14.47 -13.75 22.03
C THR A 4 -14.88 -12.50 21.26
N GLY A 5 -14.10 -12.10 20.25
CA GLY A 5 -14.28 -10.84 19.53
C GLY A 5 -13.79 -9.62 20.33
N ASN A 6 -13.21 -9.84 21.52
CA ASN A 6 -12.50 -8.79 22.24
C ASN A 6 -11.00 -8.90 21.96
N PRO A 7 -10.35 -7.86 21.38
CA PRO A 7 -8.98 -7.97 20.91
C PRO A 7 -7.97 -8.22 22.02
N PHE A 8 -8.21 -7.74 23.25
CA PHE A 8 -7.29 -7.98 24.37
C PHE A 8 -7.34 -9.43 24.83
N VAL A 9 -8.54 -10.00 24.91
CA VAL A 9 -8.74 -11.39 25.35
C VAL A 9 -8.27 -12.35 24.27
N ASP A 10 -8.62 -12.10 23.02
CA ASP A 10 -8.24 -12.96 21.89
C ASP A 10 -6.72 -12.95 21.67
N HIS A 11 -6.07 -11.79 21.76
CA HIS A 11 -4.62 -11.66 21.71
C HIS A 11 -3.93 -12.35 22.89
N GLY A 12 -4.46 -12.19 24.12
CA GLY A 12 -3.96 -12.90 25.29
C GLY A 12 -4.08 -14.43 25.18
N MET A 13 -5.20 -14.92 24.63
CA MET A 13 -5.39 -16.34 24.34
C MET A 13 -4.45 -16.84 23.24
N ALA A 14 -4.21 -16.04 22.20
CA ALA A 14 -3.27 -16.38 21.14
C ALA A 14 -1.83 -16.55 21.67
N ILE A 15 -1.38 -15.66 22.57
CA ILE A 15 -0.09 -15.79 23.25
C ILE A 15 -0.01 -17.08 24.06
N LEU A 16 -1.08 -17.43 24.78
CA LEU A 16 -1.16 -18.70 25.49
C LEU A 16 -1.09 -19.90 24.55
N ALA A 17 -1.77 -19.85 23.40
CA ALA A 17 -1.73 -20.90 22.38
C ALA A 17 -0.30 -21.10 21.85
N VAL A 18 0.40 -20.00 21.53
CA VAL A 18 1.81 -20.01 21.12
C VAL A 18 2.69 -20.65 22.20
N LEU A 19 2.59 -20.20 23.46
CA LEU A 19 3.40 -20.76 24.56
C LEU A 19 3.09 -22.23 24.83
N ALA A 20 1.84 -22.64 24.63
CA ALA A 20 1.38 -24.03 24.74
C ALA A 20 1.69 -24.86 23.47
N LYS A 21 2.25 -24.25 22.41
CA LYS A 21 2.52 -24.86 21.11
C LYS A 21 1.27 -25.47 20.47
N LYS A 22 0.18 -24.70 20.44
CA LYS A 22 -1.08 -25.05 19.79
C LYS A 22 -1.21 -24.32 18.45
N GLU A 23 -1.86 -24.95 17.49
CA GLU A 23 -2.08 -24.39 16.15
C GLU A 23 -3.36 -23.54 16.09
N SER A 24 -4.21 -23.58 17.12
CA SER A 24 -5.41 -22.75 17.24
C SER A 24 -5.75 -22.44 18.70
N ILE A 25 -6.40 -21.29 18.96
CA ILE A 25 -6.99 -20.96 20.27
C ILE A 25 -8.06 -21.99 20.66
N SER A 26 -8.68 -22.63 19.66
CA SER A 26 -9.72 -23.63 19.89
C SER A 26 -9.20 -24.86 20.64
N GLU A 27 -7.92 -25.19 20.46
CA GLU A 27 -7.24 -26.34 21.06
C GLU A 27 -6.79 -26.10 22.51
N LEU A 28 -6.75 -24.84 22.95
CA LEU A 28 -6.36 -24.52 24.33
C LEU A 28 -7.30 -25.18 25.33
N THR A 29 -6.71 -25.93 26.25
CA THR A 29 -7.37 -26.52 27.42
C THR A 29 -6.95 -25.81 28.71
N LEU A 30 -7.62 -26.13 29.81
CA LEU A 30 -7.20 -25.62 31.12
C LEU A 30 -5.86 -26.22 31.56
N GLU A 31 -5.59 -27.47 31.21
CA GLU A 31 -4.31 -28.13 31.48
C GLU A 31 -3.15 -27.43 30.75
N ASP A 32 -3.37 -26.98 29.51
CA ASP A 32 -2.37 -26.19 28.78
C ASP A 32 -2.05 -24.88 29.51
N ILE A 33 -3.07 -24.20 30.07
CA ILE A 33 -2.87 -22.98 30.84
C ILE A 33 -2.03 -23.24 32.09
N GLU A 34 -2.32 -24.31 32.83
CA GLU A 34 -1.55 -24.68 34.02
C GLU A 34 -0.11 -25.02 33.65
N ASN A 35 0.09 -25.78 32.58
CA ASN A 35 1.41 -26.12 32.07
C ASN A 35 2.21 -24.87 31.64
N VAL A 36 1.58 -23.90 30.98
CA VAL A 36 2.23 -22.65 30.59
C VAL A 36 2.59 -21.82 31.82
N TRP A 37 1.69 -21.72 32.81
CA TRP A 37 1.94 -21.05 34.08
C TRP A 37 3.13 -21.66 34.83
N GLU A 38 3.24 -22.98 34.88
CA GLU A 38 4.34 -23.67 35.56
C GLU A 38 5.68 -23.53 34.83
N LYS A 39 5.65 -23.51 33.49
CA LYS A 39 6.87 -23.43 32.66
C LYS A 39 7.42 -22.02 32.53
N HIS A 40 6.56 -21.00 32.57
CA HIS A 40 6.92 -19.61 32.34
C HIS A 40 6.63 -18.77 33.58
N ASP A 41 7.69 -18.18 34.15
CA ASP A 41 7.58 -17.24 35.26
C ASP A 41 7.02 -15.88 34.78
N LEU A 42 5.71 -15.87 34.49
CA LEU A 42 5.04 -14.73 33.90
C LEU A 42 5.17 -13.48 34.77
N THR A 43 5.17 -13.65 36.09
CA THR A 43 5.31 -12.53 37.02
C THR A 43 6.70 -11.90 36.94
N ASP A 44 7.77 -12.70 36.86
CA ASP A 44 9.11 -12.17 36.65
C ASP A 44 9.25 -11.46 35.30
N ILE A 45 8.71 -12.07 34.25
CA ILE A 45 8.69 -11.50 32.90
C ILE A 45 7.97 -10.14 32.94
N ASN A 46 6.74 -10.10 33.46
CA ASN A 46 5.94 -8.88 33.55
C ASN A 46 6.57 -7.81 34.45
N ASP A 47 7.28 -8.19 35.50
CA ASP A 47 7.97 -7.22 36.37
C ASP A 47 9.13 -6.54 35.65
N ASN A 48 9.78 -7.25 34.72
CA ASN A 48 10.91 -6.75 33.96
C ASN A 48 10.53 -6.05 32.65
N LEU A 49 9.37 -6.34 32.07
CA LEU A 49 8.92 -5.73 30.83
C LEU A 49 8.19 -4.40 31.08
N LYS A 50 8.62 -3.34 30.38
CA LYS A 50 7.97 -2.02 30.48
C LYS A 50 6.52 -2.03 29.97
N SER A 51 6.19 -2.93 29.02
CA SER A 51 4.85 -3.11 28.45
C SER A 51 3.79 -3.37 29.54
N TYR A 52 4.14 -4.05 30.63
CA TYR A 52 3.20 -4.33 31.72
C TYR A 52 2.67 -3.04 32.38
N THR A 53 3.55 -2.08 32.67
CA THR A 53 3.13 -0.79 33.24
C THR A 53 2.40 0.11 32.24
N MET A 54 2.68 -0.03 30.95
CA MET A 54 1.91 0.64 29.90
C MET A 54 0.51 0.04 29.74
N LEU A 55 0.35 -1.25 30.03
CA LEU A 55 -0.91 -1.98 29.95
C LEU A 55 -1.81 -1.74 31.17
N PHE A 56 -1.29 -1.85 32.39
CA PHE A 56 -2.09 -1.80 33.62
C PHE A 56 -1.84 -0.55 34.51
N GLY A 57 -0.92 0.33 34.11
CA GLY A 57 -0.51 1.46 34.93
C GLY A 57 0.31 1.04 36.17
N THR A 58 0.54 1.99 37.08
CA THR A 58 1.35 1.77 38.30
C THR A 58 0.54 1.32 39.52
N ASN A 59 -0.79 1.38 39.45
CA ASN A 59 -1.67 0.96 40.55
C ASN A 59 -2.03 -0.54 40.53
N CYS A 60 -1.53 -1.27 39.53
CA CYS A 60 -1.75 -2.70 39.35
C CYS A 60 -1.03 -3.55 40.39
N PRO A 61 -1.43 -4.83 40.58
CA PRO A 61 -0.92 -5.64 41.69
C PRO A 61 0.61 -5.74 41.76
N LEU A 62 1.25 -5.91 40.59
CA LEU A 62 2.70 -6.10 40.48
C LEU A 62 3.53 -4.82 40.66
N LYS A 63 2.93 -3.62 40.58
CA LYS A 63 3.68 -2.33 40.65
C LYS A 63 3.16 -1.35 41.69
N GLN A 64 2.11 -1.71 42.43
CA GLN A 64 1.50 -0.89 43.47
C GLN A 64 2.48 -0.58 44.61
N ASN A 65 2.87 0.69 44.73
CA ASN A 65 3.77 1.20 45.77
C ASN A 65 3.31 0.86 47.20
N GLY A 66 1.98 0.80 47.42
CA GLY A 66 1.40 0.49 48.72
C GLY A 66 1.68 -0.92 49.27
N TYR A 67 2.22 -1.85 48.46
CA TYR A 67 2.42 -3.25 48.87
C TYR A 67 3.78 -3.55 49.49
N LYS A 68 4.63 -2.52 49.70
CA LYS A 68 5.87 -2.61 50.48
C LYS A 68 6.79 -3.77 50.08
N GLY A 69 6.91 -4.05 48.78
CA GLY A 69 7.79 -5.09 48.24
C GLY A 69 7.16 -6.49 48.12
N LYS A 70 5.91 -6.70 48.55
CA LYS A 70 5.19 -7.99 48.39
C LYS A 70 4.50 -8.14 47.02
N ASN A 71 4.77 -7.24 46.08
CA ASN A 71 4.06 -7.12 44.81
C ASN A 71 4.04 -8.41 43.99
N ARG A 72 5.19 -9.07 43.88
CA ARG A 72 5.35 -10.32 43.17
C ARG A 72 4.49 -11.43 43.77
N GLU A 73 4.62 -11.67 45.08
CA GLU A 73 3.85 -12.70 45.79
C GLU A 73 2.34 -12.48 45.68
N ILE A 74 1.91 -11.21 45.74
CA ILE A 74 0.51 -10.82 45.57
C ILE A 74 0.02 -11.13 44.16
N HIS A 75 0.80 -10.79 43.14
CA HIS A 75 0.47 -11.04 41.74
C HIS A 75 0.43 -12.55 41.43
N ASP A 76 1.42 -13.31 41.89
CA ASP A 76 1.45 -14.78 41.75
C ASP A 76 0.22 -15.42 42.37
N PHE A 77 -0.06 -15.07 43.64
CA PHE A 77 -1.24 -15.60 44.33
C PHE A 77 -2.55 -15.20 43.64
N PHE A 78 -2.63 -13.97 43.12
CA PHE A 78 -3.79 -13.50 42.36
C PHE A 78 -4.03 -14.33 41.09
N LEU A 79 -2.98 -14.59 40.29
CA LEU A 79 -3.09 -15.38 39.07
C LEU A 79 -3.43 -16.86 39.35
N VAL A 80 -2.81 -17.46 40.37
CA VAL A 80 -3.14 -18.84 40.79
C VAL A 80 -4.60 -18.96 41.21
N GLU A 81 -5.12 -18.00 41.97
CA GLU A 81 -6.53 -18.00 42.35
C GLU A 81 -7.46 -17.81 41.14
N LEU A 82 -7.07 -17.03 40.12
CA LEU A 82 -7.85 -16.94 38.88
C LEU A 82 -7.95 -18.28 38.16
N ILE A 83 -6.84 -19.03 38.03
CA ILE A 83 -6.85 -20.39 37.47
C ILE A 83 -7.78 -21.30 38.28
N ALA A 84 -7.72 -21.24 39.62
CA ALA A 84 -8.59 -22.02 40.48
C ALA A 84 -10.08 -21.67 40.30
N GLU A 85 -10.42 -20.40 40.07
CA GLU A 85 -11.79 -19.98 39.78
C GLU A 85 -12.26 -20.44 38.39
N MET A 86 -11.36 -20.57 37.41
CA MET A 86 -11.68 -21.12 36.07
C MET A 86 -12.11 -22.59 36.10
N LYS A 87 -11.68 -23.37 37.11
CA LYS A 87 -12.06 -24.78 37.30
C LYS A 87 -13.50 -24.99 37.75
N LYS A 88 -14.17 -23.93 38.24
CA LYS A 88 -15.49 -24.06 38.86
C LYS A 88 -16.60 -24.05 37.82
N ASN A 89 -17.61 -24.88 38.04
CA ASN A 89 -18.81 -24.90 37.21
C ASN A 89 -19.52 -23.54 37.24
N SER A 90 -19.99 -23.12 36.07
CA SER A 90 -20.53 -21.79 35.84
C SER A 90 -21.98 -21.87 35.38
N THR A 91 -22.88 -21.28 36.17
CA THR A 91 -24.34 -21.22 35.90
C THR A 91 -24.93 -19.85 36.26
N GLY A 92 -24.08 -18.83 36.42
CA GLY A 92 -24.42 -17.55 37.03
C GLY A 92 -24.51 -16.39 36.05
N LEU A 93 -23.77 -15.33 36.33
CA LEU A 93 -23.71 -14.11 35.54
C LEU A 93 -22.99 -14.34 34.21
N TYR A 94 -23.20 -13.47 33.23
CA TYR A 94 -22.46 -13.50 31.97
C TYR A 94 -21.30 -12.52 32.01
N CYS A 95 -20.15 -12.96 31.48
CA CYS A 95 -19.00 -12.09 31.30
C CYS A 95 -19.34 -11.04 30.25
N GLU A 96 -19.25 -9.77 30.61
CA GLU A 96 -19.53 -8.65 29.70
C GLU A 96 -18.42 -8.45 28.65
N ILE A 97 -17.31 -9.19 28.76
CA ILE A 97 -16.20 -9.18 27.79
C ILE A 97 -16.31 -10.33 26.78
N CYS A 98 -16.56 -11.56 27.22
CA CYS A 98 -16.55 -12.74 26.35
C CYS A 98 -17.90 -13.43 26.17
N GLY A 99 -18.96 -12.99 26.86
CA GLY A 99 -20.29 -13.58 26.79
C GLY A 99 -20.44 -14.95 27.47
N GLU A 100 -19.39 -15.52 28.07
CA GLU A 100 -19.48 -16.82 28.74
C GLU A 100 -20.10 -16.69 30.15
N PRO A 101 -20.91 -17.67 30.59
CA PRO A 101 -21.41 -17.70 31.96
C PRO A 101 -20.27 -17.94 32.96
N HIS A 102 -20.32 -17.27 34.12
CA HIS A 102 -19.41 -17.44 35.24
C HIS A 102 -20.06 -17.16 36.60
N ASN A 103 -19.45 -17.72 37.65
CA ASN A 103 -19.79 -17.43 39.06
C ASN A 103 -18.70 -16.59 39.76
N PHE A 104 -17.66 -16.20 39.03
CA PHE A 104 -16.52 -15.45 39.55
C PHE A 104 -16.91 -14.04 39.99
N GLN A 105 -16.38 -13.59 41.14
CA GLN A 105 -16.51 -12.22 41.66
C GLN A 105 -15.16 -11.69 42.12
N ILE A 106 -14.65 -10.64 41.46
CA ILE A 106 -13.32 -10.07 41.75
C ILE A 106 -13.18 -9.62 43.21
N ASN A 107 -14.23 -9.06 43.81
CA ASN A 107 -14.20 -8.60 45.19
C ASN A 107 -13.96 -9.75 46.18
N ARG A 108 -14.55 -10.94 45.92
CA ARG A 108 -14.34 -12.12 46.77
C ARG A 108 -12.89 -12.60 46.71
N LEU A 109 -12.32 -12.66 45.50
CA LEU A 109 -10.91 -13.02 45.32
C LEU A 109 -10.02 -12.00 46.01
N TRP A 110 -10.27 -10.70 45.82
CA TRP A 110 -9.45 -9.66 46.42
C TRP A 110 -9.48 -9.66 47.95
N LYS A 111 -10.62 -9.99 48.57
CA LYS A 111 -10.69 -10.18 50.03
C LYS A 111 -9.80 -11.32 50.51
N LYS A 112 -9.65 -12.40 49.73
CA LYS A 112 -8.69 -13.47 50.03
C LYS A 112 -7.25 -12.96 49.95
N VAL A 113 -6.91 -12.19 48.90
CA VAL A 113 -5.58 -11.57 48.72
C VAL A 113 -5.27 -10.62 49.88
N ALA A 114 -6.18 -9.69 50.19
CA ALA A 114 -6.01 -8.71 51.25
C ALA A 114 -5.83 -9.37 52.62
N LYS A 115 -6.62 -10.42 52.92
CA LYS A 115 -6.47 -11.21 54.14
C LYS A 115 -5.11 -11.93 54.22
N ARG A 116 -4.65 -12.52 53.11
CA ARG A 116 -3.39 -13.28 53.07
C ARG A 116 -2.17 -12.39 53.27
N PHE A 117 -2.19 -11.19 52.71
CA PHE A 117 -1.02 -10.29 52.69
C PHE A 117 -1.13 -9.08 53.62
N GLU A 118 -2.16 -9.06 54.48
CA GLU A 118 -2.43 -7.99 55.46
C GLU A 118 -2.60 -6.61 54.79
N LEU A 119 -3.28 -6.58 53.65
CA LEU A 119 -3.60 -5.35 52.94
C LEU A 119 -4.89 -4.73 53.50
N LYS A 120 -5.06 -3.43 53.30
CA LYS A 120 -6.31 -2.74 53.69
C LYS A 120 -7.50 -3.40 52.97
N ASP A 121 -8.45 -3.89 53.78
CA ASP A 121 -9.69 -4.45 53.26
C ASP A 121 -10.51 -3.34 52.57
N GLY A 122 -11.02 -3.65 51.40
CA GLY A 122 -11.71 -2.70 50.54
C GLY A 122 -12.36 -3.42 49.38
N ASP A 123 -13.52 -2.94 48.96
CA ASP A 123 -14.21 -3.53 47.82
C ASP A 123 -13.41 -3.31 46.54
N LYS A 124 -12.92 -4.40 45.95
CA LYS A 124 -12.22 -4.36 44.66
C LYS A 124 -13.22 -4.49 43.53
N LYS A 125 -13.04 -3.67 42.51
CA LYS A 125 -13.76 -3.77 41.23
C LYS A 125 -12.74 -3.91 40.09
N VAL A 126 -13.19 -4.41 38.95
CA VAL A 126 -12.35 -4.48 37.74
C VAL A 126 -12.19 -3.05 37.21
N GLY A 127 -10.96 -2.54 37.24
CA GLY A 127 -10.58 -1.27 36.63
C GLY A 127 -9.37 -1.45 35.72
N ARG A 128 -8.84 -0.34 35.22
CA ARG A 128 -7.67 -0.29 34.33
C ARG A 128 -6.41 -1.00 34.86
N ASP A 129 -6.37 -1.21 36.17
CA ASP A 129 -5.28 -1.89 36.89
C ASP A 129 -5.36 -3.43 36.81
N LEU A 130 -6.48 -3.96 36.30
CA LEU A 130 -6.74 -5.40 36.13
C LEU A 130 -7.16 -5.78 34.71
N PHE A 131 -7.68 -4.83 33.92
CA PHE A 131 -8.08 -5.08 32.53
C PHE A 131 -7.84 -3.83 31.68
N PRO A 132 -7.29 -3.94 30.45
CA PRO A 132 -6.96 -2.78 29.61
C PRO A 132 -8.18 -1.91 29.27
N LEU A 133 -8.02 -0.58 29.30
CA LEU A 133 -9.03 0.41 28.89
C LEU A 133 -10.37 0.40 29.65
N ILE A 134 -10.51 -0.35 30.76
CA ILE A 134 -11.69 -0.25 31.63
C ILE A 134 -11.55 0.95 32.56
N GLY A 135 -12.45 1.93 32.41
CA GLY A 135 -12.52 3.11 33.26
C GLY A 135 -13.00 2.84 34.70
N SER A 136 -12.62 3.73 35.61
CA SER A 136 -13.09 3.76 37.01
C SER A 136 -14.48 4.38 37.12
N ILE A 137 -15.36 3.87 38.01
CA ILE A 137 -16.65 4.52 38.31
C ILE A 137 -16.40 5.96 38.76
N GLY A 138 -17.04 6.91 38.08
CA GLY A 138 -17.13 8.32 38.47
C GLY A 138 -15.92 9.20 38.13
N ASN A 139 -14.91 8.68 37.41
CA ASN A 139 -13.71 9.46 37.08
C ASN A 139 -13.23 9.28 35.62
N ASP A 140 -13.48 8.12 35.01
CA ASP A 140 -13.07 7.82 33.63
C ASP A 140 -14.31 7.64 32.73
N ALA A 141 -14.19 7.97 31.43
CA ALA A 141 -15.25 7.74 30.46
C ALA A 141 -15.59 6.24 30.40
N GLN A 142 -16.81 5.88 30.82
CA GLN A 142 -17.35 4.53 30.63
C GLN A 142 -18.03 4.46 29.27
N ILE A 143 -18.04 3.27 28.64
CA ILE A 143 -18.81 3.00 27.40
C ILE A 143 -20.29 3.38 27.60
N PHE A 144 -20.79 3.31 28.83
CA PHE A 144 -22.11 3.76 29.23
C PHE A 144 -22.02 4.94 30.22
N PRO A 145 -22.32 6.18 29.78
CA PRO A 145 -22.33 7.38 30.64
C PRO A 145 -23.26 7.30 31.87
N SER A 146 -24.07 6.25 31.99
CA SER A 146 -25.02 6.01 33.08
C SER A 146 -24.86 4.63 33.75
N ALA A 147 -23.73 3.95 33.55
CA ALA A 147 -23.51 2.66 34.21
C ALA A 147 -23.44 2.83 35.74
N SER A 148 -24.38 2.18 36.44
CA SER A 148 -24.50 2.20 37.90
C SER A 148 -23.60 1.17 38.59
N LYS A 149 -22.92 0.30 37.82
CA LYS A 149 -22.05 -0.78 38.29
C LYS A 149 -20.80 -0.91 37.40
N MET A 150 -19.77 -1.59 37.93
CA MET A 150 -18.59 -1.97 37.15
C MET A 150 -18.86 -3.21 36.30
N TYR A 151 -17.97 -3.46 35.35
CA TYR A 151 -18.06 -4.61 34.46
C TYR A 151 -17.93 -5.94 35.19
N GLU A 152 -18.78 -6.90 34.81
CA GLU A 152 -18.66 -8.29 35.23
C GLU A 152 -17.71 -9.02 34.27
N VAL A 153 -16.48 -9.27 34.73
CA VAL A 153 -15.43 -9.93 33.92
C VAL A 153 -15.07 -11.27 34.55
N CYS A 154 -15.10 -12.35 33.76
CA CYS A 154 -14.78 -13.68 34.25
C CYS A 154 -13.29 -13.87 34.54
N ALA A 155 -12.97 -14.91 35.34
CA ALA A 155 -11.60 -15.21 35.72
C ALA A 155 -10.68 -15.48 34.51
N ARG A 156 -11.20 -16.15 33.47
CA ARG A 156 -10.46 -16.41 32.21
C ARG A 156 -10.01 -15.11 31.55
N CYS A 157 -10.93 -14.18 31.31
CA CYS A 157 -10.60 -12.91 30.66
C CYS A 157 -9.59 -12.09 31.48
N LEU A 158 -9.73 -12.05 32.81
CA LEU A 158 -8.75 -11.39 33.68
C LEU A 158 -7.38 -12.07 33.68
N TYR A 159 -7.35 -13.40 33.56
CA TYR A 159 -6.10 -14.15 33.54
C TYR A 159 -5.33 -13.92 32.24
N VAL A 160 -5.96 -14.15 31.08
CA VAL A 160 -5.26 -14.13 29.78
C VAL A 160 -4.68 -12.76 29.40
N VAL A 161 -5.30 -11.65 29.84
CA VAL A 161 -4.76 -10.31 29.55
C VAL A 161 -3.40 -10.05 30.20
N ASN A 162 -3.00 -10.83 31.21
CA ASN A 162 -1.67 -10.73 31.82
C ASN A 162 -0.55 -11.28 30.92
N TYR A 163 -0.88 -11.96 29.82
CA TYR A 163 0.10 -12.42 28.83
C TYR A 163 0.38 -11.37 27.74
N ILE A 164 -0.53 -10.41 27.51
CA ILE A 164 -0.37 -9.34 26.52
C ILE A 164 0.99 -8.64 26.57
N PRO A 165 1.57 -8.30 27.75
CA PRO A 165 2.87 -7.64 27.83
C PRO A 165 4.00 -8.39 27.11
N LEU A 166 3.90 -9.72 27.02
CA LEU A 166 4.88 -10.57 26.36
C LEU A 166 4.68 -10.66 24.85
N GLY A 167 3.44 -10.60 24.36
CA GLY A 167 3.12 -10.70 22.93
C GLY A 167 2.74 -9.39 22.28
N THR A 168 3.12 -8.24 22.84
CA THR A 168 2.83 -6.92 22.28
C THR A 168 4.10 -6.20 21.83
N MET A 169 3.94 -5.18 21.00
CA MET A 169 5.00 -4.30 20.54
C MET A 169 4.52 -2.85 20.45
N LEU A 170 5.43 -1.91 20.21
CA LEU A 170 5.10 -0.52 19.96
C LEU A 170 4.99 -0.21 18.47
N VAL A 171 3.83 0.30 18.06
CA VAL A 171 3.59 0.89 16.74
C VAL A 171 2.99 2.28 16.96
N LYS A 172 3.53 3.30 16.28
CA LYS A 172 3.16 4.71 16.49
C LYS A 172 3.15 5.15 17.98
N GLY A 173 3.99 4.53 18.81
CA GLY A 173 4.08 4.81 20.25
C GLY A 173 2.98 4.20 21.13
N LYS A 174 2.09 3.39 20.55
CA LYS A 174 1.01 2.67 21.23
C LYS A 174 1.29 1.16 21.27
N LEU A 175 0.75 0.46 22.27
CA LEU A 175 0.78 -1.00 22.32
C LEU A 175 -0.16 -1.58 21.25
N VAL A 176 0.14 -2.77 20.76
CA VAL A 176 -0.64 -3.44 19.72
C VAL A 176 -1.21 -4.75 20.24
N CYS A 177 -2.51 -4.97 19.99
CA CYS A 177 -3.11 -6.31 19.89
C CYS A 177 -3.44 -6.59 18.42
N ILE A 178 -3.15 -7.81 17.97
CA ILE A 178 -3.30 -8.25 16.58
C ILE A 178 -4.51 -9.17 16.51
N GLU A 179 -5.40 -8.87 15.58
CA GLU A 179 -6.41 -9.81 15.12
C GLU A 179 -6.24 -10.06 13.63
N SER A 180 -6.67 -11.23 13.16
CA SER A 180 -6.77 -11.50 11.73
C SER A 180 -8.00 -12.35 11.44
N THR A 181 -8.46 -12.29 10.20
CA THR A 181 -9.40 -13.27 9.64
C THR A 181 -8.74 -14.64 9.42
N SER A 182 -7.40 -14.71 9.32
CA SER A 182 -6.62 -15.95 9.37
C SER A 182 -6.03 -16.17 10.76
N GLU A 183 -6.52 -17.16 11.50
CA GLU A 183 -6.02 -17.47 12.85
C GLU A 183 -4.56 -17.93 12.81
N GLU A 184 -4.17 -18.71 11.81
CA GLU A 184 -2.79 -19.17 11.60
C GLU A 184 -1.82 -17.99 11.46
N LEU A 185 -2.15 -17.03 10.58
CA LEU A 185 -1.31 -15.84 10.38
C LEU A 185 -1.22 -15.00 11.66
N MET A 186 -2.33 -14.87 12.40
CA MET A 186 -2.33 -14.17 13.69
C MET A 186 -1.39 -14.85 14.70
N LEU A 187 -1.45 -16.17 14.81
CA LEU A 187 -0.60 -16.94 15.73
C LEU A 187 0.88 -16.83 15.37
N ASP A 188 1.23 -16.96 14.08
CA ASP A 188 2.61 -16.84 13.61
C ASP A 188 3.21 -15.46 13.88
N LEU A 189 2.43 -14.39 13.64
CA LEU A 189 2.85 -13.02 13.96
C LEU A 189 3.06 -12.82 15.46
N ILE A 190 2.14 -13.36 16.27
CA ILE A 190 2.25 -13.27 17.73
C ILE A 190 3.43 -14.09 18.24
N GLU A 191 3.69 -15.27 17.68
CA GLU A 191 4.86 -16.11 18.01
C GLU A 191 6.15 -15.34 17.82
N LYS A 192 6.34 -14.66 16.69
CA LYS A 192 7.53 -13.82 16.47
C LYS A 192 7.68 -12.73 17.53
N ILE A 193 6.60 -12.04 17.88
CA ILE A 193 6.65 -10.98 18.91
C ILE A 193 7.01 -11.58 20.28
N VAL A 194 6.41 -12.72 20.63
CA VAL A 194 6.69 -13.44 21.88
C VAL A 194 8.16 -13.85 21.93
N ASP A 195 8.69 -14.44 20.86
CA ASP A 195 10.10 -14.87 20.77
C ASP A 195 11.07 -13.71 20.94
N VAL A 196 10.82 -12.59 20.26
CA VAL A 196 11.65 -11.37 20.37
C VAL A 196 11.61 -10.83 21.80
N ASN A 197 10.43 -10.71 22.41
CA ASN A 197 10.31 -10.20 23.77
C ASN A 197 10.90 -11.15 24.82
N LEU A 198 10.76 -12.47 24.64
CA LEU A 198 11.44 -13.47 25.49
C LEU A 198 12.96 -13.38 25.38
N ALA A 199 13.49 -13.18 24.17
CA ALA A 199 14.92 -12.99 23.95
C ALA A 199 15.45 -11.71 24.62
N ARG A 200 14.72 -10.59 24.50
CA ARG A 200 15.04 -9.32 25.18
C ARG A 200 14.99 -9.44 26.70
N TYR A 201 13.95 -10.09 27.22
CA TYR A 201 13.85 -10.37 28.65
C TYR A 201 15.07 -11.17 29.14
N LYS A 202 15.44 -12.25 28.43
CA LYS A 202 16.61 -13.08 28.76
C LYS A 202 17.94 -12.31 28.69
N SER A 203 18.04 -11.29 27.82
CA SER A 203 19.23 -10.43 27.72
C SER A 203 19.23 -9.26 28.71
N GLY A 204 18.18 -9.10 29.53
CA GLY A 204 18.01 -8.01 30.48
C GLY A 204 17.53 -6.69 29.87
N GLU A 205 17.13 -6.69 28.58
CA GLU A 205 16.53 -5.54 27.93
C GLU A 205 15.07 -5.36 28.36
N LYS A 206 14.80 -4.26 29.05
CA LYS A 206 13.46 -3.95 29.61
C LYS A 206 12.55 -3.18 28.64
N GLU A 207 13.12 -2.69 27.55
CA GLU A 207 12.39 -1.88 26.58
C GLU A 207 11.57 -2.75 25.64
N ILE A 208 10.42 -2.22 25.22
CA ILE A 208 9.43 -2.95 24.42
C ILE A 208 9.92 -3.05 22.98
N TYR A 209 9.69 -4.20 22.36
CA TYR A 209 9.88 -4.38 20.91
C TYR A 209 9.18 -3.26 20.11
N GLY A 210 9.82 -2.74 19.05
CA GLY A 210 9.33 -1.60 18.27
C GLY A 210 9.74 -0.24 18.83
N LYS A 211 10.25 -0.14 20.07
CA LYS A 211 10.73 1.13 20.62
C LYS A 211 12.00 1.60 19.90
N LYS A 212 11.96 2.81 19.31
CA LYS A 212 13.02 3.40 18.46
C LYS A 212 13.29 2.66 17.13
N GLU A 213 12.59 1.56 16.87
CA GLU A 213 12.67 0.81 15.61
C GLU A 213 11.63 1.31 14.59
N GLY A 214 10.65 2.08 15.04
CA GLY A 214 9.65 2.72 14.18
C GLY A 214 8.58 1.73 13.68
N ASN A 215 7.72 2.21 12.79
CA ASN A 215 6.60 1.40 12.29
C ASN A 215 7.07 0.26 11.36
N SER A 216 8.21 0.42 10.70
CA SER A 216 8.79 -0.64 9.84
C SER A 216 9.08 -1.94 10.56
N ALA A 217 9.34 -1.94 11.87
CA ALA A 217 9.61 -3.16 12.63
C ALA A 217 8.46 -4.17 12.50
N PHE A 218 7.22 -3.68 12.53
CA PHE A 218 6.04 -4.51 12.35
C PHE A 218 5.97 -5.10 10.93
N TYR A 219 6.17 -4.27 9.91
CA TYR A 219 6.12 -4.71 8.51
C TYR A 219 7.29 -5.63 8.15
N ALA A 220 8.46 -5.43 8.74
CA ALA A 220 9.59 -6.36 8.64
C ALA A 220 9.21 -7.72 9.23
N GLY A 221 8.59 -7.73 10.41
CA GLY A 221 8.05 -8.95 11.02
C GLY A 221 7.02 -9.67 10.14
N ILE A 222 6.10 -8.93 9.50
CA ILE A 222 5.17 -9.51 8.50
C ILE A 222 5.93 -10.17 7.36
N MET A 223 6.90 -9.47 6.75
CA MET A 223 7.65 -9.99 5.61
C MET A 223 8.48 -11.22 5.98
N GLU A 224 9.00 -11.29 7.19
CA GLU A 224 9.68 -12.48 7.72
C GLU A 224 8.71 -13.65 7.89
N VAL A 225 7.55 -13.44 8.52
CA VAL A 225 6.51 -14.47 8.65
C VAL A 225 6.07 -14.97 7.28
N PHE A 226 5.86 -14.09 6.30
CA PHE A 226 5.54 -14.48 4.93
C PHE A 226 6.67 -15.24 4.24
N SER A 227 7.92 -14.85 4.47
CA SER A 227 9.08 -15.60 3.98
C SER A 227 9.15 -17.01 4.59
N ASP A 228 8.79 -17.15 5.87
CA ASP A 228 8.76 -18.44 6.58
C ASP A 228 7.59 -19.31 6.09
N LEU A 229 6.40 -18.74 5.97
CA LEU A 229 5.20 -19.42 5.47
C LEU A 229 5.40 -19.91 4.04
N ARG A 230 5.96 -19.11 3.13
CA ARG A 230 6.28 -19.52 1.76
C ARG A 230 7.30 -20.66 1.68
N ARG A 231 8.15 -20.83 2.71
CA ARG A 231 9.06 -21.99 2.78
C ARG A 231 8.37 -23.25 3.27
N LYS A 232 7.27 -23.12 4.02
CA LYS A 232 6.51 -24.23 4.63
C LYS A 232 5.32 -24.67 3.76
N ILE A 233 4.65 -23.74 3.11
CA ILE A 233 3.43 -23.92 2.33
C ILE A 233 3.79 -23.90 0.83
N ILE A 234 3.34 -24.93 0.10
CA ILE A 234 3.50 -25.03 -1.37
C ILE A 234 2.49 -24.12 -2.12
N GLU A 235 1.42 -23.68 -1.47
CA GLU A 235 0.42 -22.79 -2.08
C GLU A 235 1.00 -21.42 -2.43
N GLU A 236 0.66 -20.94 -3.64
CA GLU A 236 1.27 -19.77 -4.27
C GLU A 236 0.70 -18.44 -3.74
N GLU A 237 -0.49 -18.44 -3.11
CA GLU A 237 -1.25 -17.22 -2.82
C GLU A 237 -1.95 -17.19 -1.46
N LEU A 238 -2.06 -15.98 -0.89
CA LEU A 238 -2.78 -15.68 0.34
C LEU A 238 -4.30 -15.65 0.06
N ALA A 239 -5.12 -16.26 0.94
CA ALA A 239 -6.58 -16.26 0.76
C ALA A 239 -7.16 -14.84 0.64
N GLU A 240 -8.11 -14.63 -0.28
CA GLU A 240 -8.68 -13.31 -0.64
C GLU A 240 -9.34 -12.58 0.54
N SER A 241 -9.85 -13.30 1.53
CA SER A 241 -10.48 -12.72 2.72
C SER A 241 -9.50 -12.41 3.86
N THR A 242 -8.19 -12.55 3.64
CA THR A 242 -7.19 -12.34 4.69
C THR A 242 -7.01 -10.85 4.96
N ALA A 243 -7.23 -10.42 6.20
CA ALA A 243 -6.97 -9.07 6.68
C ALA A 243 -6.34 -9.14 8.08
N ILE A 244 -5.54 -8.14 8.44
CA ILE A 244 -4.98 -7.98 9.78
C ILE A 244 -5.52 -6.69 10.39
N TYR A 245 -5.97 -6.75 11.64
CA TYR A 245 -6.43 -5.62 12.42
C TYR A 245 -5.45 -5.36 13.55
N LEU A 246 -4.90 -4.15 13.59
CA LEU A 246 -4.00 -3.70 14.64
C LEU A 246 -4.76 -2.77 15.58
N TRP A 247 -5.06 -3.27 16.77
CA TRP A 247 -5.66 -2.50 17.85
C TRP A 247 -4.56 -1.77 18.60
N LEU A 248 -4.41 -0.48 18.29
CA LEU A 248 -3.41 0.41 18.86
C LEU A 248 -3.97 1.08 20.11
N PHE A 249 -3.40 0.81 21.28
CA PHE A 249 -3.92 1.36 22.52
C PHE A 249 -2.84 1.95 23.44
N SER A 250 -3.27 2.90 24.27
CA SER A 250 -2.50 3.42 25.39
C SER A 250 -3.39 3.45 26.62
N ASN A 251 -2.89 2.93 27.73
CA ASN A 251 -3.53 3.05 29.04
C ASN A 251 -2.73 3.98 29.99
N ALA A 252 -1.78 4.74 29.44
CA ALA A 252 -0.86 5.62 30.15
C ALA A 252 -0.98 7.08 29.67
N GLY A 253 -0.56 8.04 30.50
CA GLY A 253 -0.52 9.47 30.15
C GLY A 253 -1.86 10.18 30.29
N ASN A 254 -2.32 10.83 29.21
CA ASN A 254 -3.48 11.74 29.17
C ASN A 254 -4.87 11.05 29.25
N GLY A 255 -4.91 9.73 29.38
CA GLY A 255 -6.14 8.94 29.44
C GLY A 255 -6.06 7.69 28.57
N PRO A 256 -7.04 6.78 28.70
CA PRO A 256 -7.16 5.63 27.81
C PRO A 256 -7.45 6.08 26.38
N ASP A 257 -6.74 5.52 25.41
CA ASP A 257 -6.90 5.79 23.98
C ASP A 257 -6.79 4.49 23.20
N CYS A 258 -7.61 4.33 22.16
CA CYS A 258 -7.67 3.16 21.30
C CYS A 258 -7.95 3.58 19.87
N ASP A 259 -7.18 3.02 18.94
CA ASP A 259 -7.29 3.23 17.51
C ASP A 259 -7.15 1.87 16.82
N MET A 260 -7.62 1.77 15.57
CA MET A 260 -7.59 0.53 14.81
C MET A 260 -7.02 0.81 13.43
N ILE A 261 -6.01 0.04 13.04
CA ILE A 261 -5.50 0.04 11.66
C ILE A 261 -5.85 -1.30 11.03
N GLU A 262 -6.61 -1.27 9.95
CA GLU A 262 -6.80 -2.42 9.07
C GLU A 262 -5.65 -2.46 8.06
N VAL A 263 -5.00 -3.62 7.94
CA VAL A 263 -4.09 -3.96 6.85
C VAL A 263 -4.88 -4.85 5.88
N PRO A 264 -5.40 -4.29 4.78
CA PRO A 264 -6.28 -4.99 3.87
C PRO A 264 -5.52 -6.05 3.06
N ASN A 265 -6.28 -6.97 2.44
CA ASN A 265 -5.74 -8.10 1.70
C ASN A 265 -4.74 -7.70 0.60
N GLU A 266 -5.03 -6.64 -0.16
CA GLU A 266 -4.15 -6.17 -1.24
C GLU A 266 -2.78 -5.71 -0.73
N THR A 267 -2.75 -5.05 0.43
CA THR A 267 -1.49 -4.70 1.10
C THR A 267 -0.75 -5.96 1.57
N LEU A 268 -1.46 -6.96 2.07
CA LEU A 268 -0.85 -8.23 2.48
C LEU A 268 -0.32 -9.02 1.29
N LYS A 269 -1.03 -9.08 0.16
CA LYS A 269 -0.56 -9.68 -1.10
C LYS A 269 0.70 -8.98 -1.61
N PHE A 270 0.75 -7.65 -1.54
CA PHE A 270 1.95 -6.90 -1.87
C PHE A 270 3.14 -7.32 -1.01
N PHE A 271 2.98 -7.41 0.31
CA PHE A 271 4.03 -7.88 1.22
C PHE A 271 4.39 -9.35 1.04
N TRP A 272 3.39 -10.20 0.74
CA TRP A 272 3.57 -11.62 0.46
C TRP A 272 4.51 -11.81 -0.74
N SER A 273 4.26 -11.10 -1.83
CA SER A 273 5.10 -11.16 -3.02
C SER A 273 6.44 -10.43 -2.84
N ALA A 274 6.47 -9.29 -2.13
CA ALA A 274 7.72 -8.62 -1.78
C ALA A 274 8.62 -9.45 -0.84
N SER A 275 8.06 -10.42 -0.11
CA SER A 275 8.80 -11.28 0.81
C SER A 275 9.74 -12.26 0.10
N THR A 276 9.57 -12.52 -1.21
CA THR A 276 10.51 -13.36 -1.97
C THR A 276 11.65 -12.61 -2.63
N GLU A 277 11.62 -11.29 -2.60
CA GLU A 277 12.66 -10.46 -3.20
C GLU A 277 13.96 -10.49 -2.38
N ASP A 278 15.04 -10.01 -2.99
CA ASP A 278 16.34 -9.94 -2.34
C ASP A 278 16.37 -8.93 -1.16
N GLY A 279 17.39 -9.04 -0.31
CA GLY A 279 17.52 -8.20 0.87
C GLY A 279 17.57 -6.69 0.57
N GLY A 280 18.13 -6.29 -0.58
CA GLY A 280 18.19 -4.89 -0.99
C GLY A 280 16.81 -4.30 -1.27
N PHE A 281 15.97 -5.04 -2.01
CA PHE A 281 14.58 -4.65 -2.26
C PHE A 281 13.79 -4.48 -0.97
N LYS A 282 13.92 -5.45 -0.04
CA LYS A 282 13.19 -5.43 1.24
C LYS A 282 13.60 -4.23 2.09
N LEU A 283 14.91 -3.96 2.19
CA LEU A 283 15.43 -2.82 2.95
C LEU A 283 14.92 -1.50 2.39
N GLU A 284 14.97 -1.31 1.08
CA GLU A 284 14.46 -0.09 0.43
C GLU A 284 12.95 0.11 0.67
N LEU A 285 12.15 -0.96 0.57
CA LEU A 285 10.72 -0.90 0.87
C LEU A 285 10.46 -0.50 2.33
N LEU A 286 11.21 -1.04 3.29
CA LEU A 286 11.09 -0.67 4.71
C LEU A 286 11.51 0.79 4.97
N GLU A 287 12.54 1.28 4.28
CA GLU A 287 12.93 2.70 4.31
C GLU A 287 11.81 3.60 3.78
N LEU A 288 11.17 3.21 2.68
CA LEU A 288 10.02 3.92 2.11
C LEU A 288 8.84 3.99 3.09
N ILE A 289 8.52 2.86 3.74
CA ILE A 289 7.46 2.78 4.76
C ILE A 289 7.77 3.70 5.96
N ASN A 290 9.02 3.74 6.42
CA ASN A 290 9.44 4.62 7.51
C ASN A 290 9.39 6.10 7.13
N ALA A 291 9.70 6.43 5.86
CA ALA A 291 9.62 7.79 5.35
C ALA A 291 8.16 8.26 5.23
N ASP A 292 7.22 7.35 4.97
CA ASP A 292 5.79 7.65 4.83
C ASP A 292 5.06 7.78 6.18
N LYS A 293 5.32 8.91 6.86
CA LYS A 293 4.70 9.20 8.16
C LYS A 293 3.17 9.31 8.14
N LYS A 294 2.58 9.55 6.96
CA LYS A 294 1.13 9.75 6.80
C LYS A 294 0.39 8.47 6.41
N GLY A 295 1.09 7.41 6.03
CA GLY A 295 0.47 6.15 5.59
C GLY A 295 -0.14 6.20 4.18
N VAL A 296 0.25 7.19 3.37
CA VAL A 296 -0.26 7.38 2.00
C VAL A 296 0.12 6.22 1.08
N LEU A 297 1.25 5.55 1.31
CA LEU A 297 1.68 4.38 0.55
C LEU A 297 0.63 3.27 0.63
N PHE A 298 0.11 2.97 1.82
CA PHE A 298 -0.88 1.92 2.00
C PHE A 298 -2.25 2.30 1.42
N ASP A 299 -2.63 3.58 1.52
CA ASP A 299 -3.82 4.09 0.82
C ASP A 299 -3.67 3.90 -0.71
N CYS A 300 -2.49 4.18 -1.25
CA CYS A 300 -2.20 4.00 -2.67
C CYS A 300 -2.22 2.52 -3.08
N ILE A 301 -1.64 1.62 -2.28
CA ILE A 301 -1.69 0.17 -2.54
C ILE A 301 -3.12 -0.33 -2.55
N ASN A 302 -3.90 0.03 -1.53
CA ASN A 302 -5.29 -0.41 -1.39
C ASN A 302 -6.22 0.13 -2.49
N THR A 303 -5.91 1.30 -3.04
CA THR A 303 -6.70 1.92 -4.13
C THR A 303 -6.13 1.63 -5.52
N SER A 304 -5.08 0.79 -5.62
CA SER A 304 -4.35 0.53 -6.87
C SER A 304 -3.91 1.82 -7.58
N THR A 305 -3.52 2.83 -6.80
CA THR A 305 -3.08 4.13 -7.33
C THR A 305 -1.57 4.32 -7.21
N ASP A 306 -1.08 5.20 -8.07
CA ASP A 306 0.33 5.55 -8.13
C ASP A 306 0.78 6.34 -6.89
N TYR A 307 1.95 5.98 -6.34
CA TYR A 307 2.49 6.58 -5.12
C TYR A 307 3.61 7.57 -5.43
N PHE A 308 3.42 8.84 -5.05
CA PHE A 308 4.38 9.91 -5.38
C PHE A 308 5.75 9.71 -4.72
N GLY A 309 5.81 9.02 -3.58
CA GLY A 309 7.07 8.76 -2.87
C GLY A 309 8.03 7.83 -3.62
N LEU A 310 7.61 7.21 -4.73
CA LEU A 310 8.49 6.42 -5.59
C LEU A 310 9.37 7.28 -6.50
N TYR A 311 8.92 8.50 -6.79
CA TYR A 311 9.52 9.34 -7.81
C TYR A 311 10.64 10.22 -7.23
N PRO A 312 11.62 10.59 -8.08
CA PRO A 312 12.60 11.61 -7.72
C PRO A 312 11.93 12.90 -7.27
N TYR A 313 12.39 13.48 -6.16
CA TYR A 313 11.89 14.74 -5.63
C TYR A 313 12.99 15.50 -4.88
N LYS A 314 13.32 16.71 -5.36
CA LYS A 314 14.38 17.55 -4.80
C LYS A 314 15.73 16.81 -4.74
N LYS A 315 16.16 16.38 -3.55
CA LYS A 315 17.43 15.66 -3.32
C LYS A 315 17.24 14.15 -3.26
N PHE A 316 16.00 13.67 -3.23
CA PHE A 316 15.69 12.25 -3.27
C PHE A 316 15.67 11.81 -4.74
N GLU A 317 16.47 10.80 -5.07
CA GLU A 317 16.63 10.29 -6.45
C GLU A 317 15.48 9.38 -6.88
N GLY A 318 14.53 9.10 -5.98
CA GLY A 318 13.49 8.11 -6.21
C GLY A 318 13.92 6.74 -5.68
N VAL A 319 13.02 5.77 -5.80
CA VAL A 319 13.35 4.37 -5.49
C VAL A 319 14.07 3.70 -6.66
N SER A 320 14.71 2.57 -6.39
CA SER A 320 15.38 1.72 -7.37
C SER A 320 14.46 1.31 -8.51
N HIS A 321 15.06 1.00 -9.65
CA HIS A 321 14.32 0.56 -10.83
C HIS A 321 13.47 -0.68 -10.52
N LYS A 322 14.02 -1.61 -9.74
CA LYS A 322 13.36 -2.84 -9.34
C LYS A 322 12.09 -2.58 -8.53
N LEU A 323 12.18 -1.76 -7.48
CA LEU A 323 11.02 -1.42 -6.64
C LEU A 323 9.97 -0.59 -7.42
N TYR A 324 10.42 0.37 -8.23
CA TYR A 324 9.55 1.17 -9.07
C TYR A 324 8.76 0.30 -10.05
N LYS A 325 9.45 -0.55 -10.82
CA LYS A 325 8.84 -1.46 -11.81
C LYS A 325 7.86 -2.40 -11.13
N TYR A 326 8.26 -3.01 -10.02
CA TYR A 326 7.40 -3.92 -9.26
C TYR A 326 6.09 -3.23 -8.85
N TYR A 327 6.16 -2.01 -8.32
CA TYR A 327 4.96 -1.27 -7.91
C TYR A 327 4.08 -0.89 -9.11
N GLN A 328 4.67 -0.37 -10.20
CA GLN A 328 3.89 0.04 -11.37
C GLN A 328 3.17 -1.15 -12.02
N LEU A 329 3.80 -2.31 -12.10
CA LEU A 329 3.21 -3.52 -12.70
C LEU A 329 2.15 -4.16 -11.78
N ASN A 330 2.51 -4.41 -10.52
CA ASN A 330 1.68 -5.26 -9.64
C ASN A 330 0.64 -4.48 -8.83
N ILE A 331 0.82 -3.16 -8.64
CA ILE A 331 -0.11 -2.34 -7.84
C ILE A 331 -0.90 -1.38 -8.72
N VAL A 332 -0.22 -0.63 -9.58
CA VAL A 332 -0.89 0.35 -10.46
C VAL A 332 -1.52 -0.33 -11.68
N GLY A 333 -1.07 -1.54 -12.04
CA GLY A 333 -1.57 -2.28 -13.20
C GLY A 333 -1.08 -1.71 -14.55
N LYS A 334 0.10 -1.09 -14.56
CA LYS A 334 0.74 -0.62 -15.80
C LYS A 334 1.23 -1.78 -16.63
N SER A 335 1.15 -1.65 -17.95
CA SER A 335 1.76 -2.64 -18.84
C SER A 335 3.27 -2.44 -18.91
N ILE A 336 3.99 -3.52 -19.22
CA ILE A 336 5.42 -3.47 -19.56
C ILE A 336 5.65 -2.48 -20.73
N ASP A 337 4.75 -2.49 -21.70
CA ASP A 337 4.75 -1.58 -22.85
C ASP A 337 4.75 -0.10 -22.43
N ASN A 338 3.99 0.27 -21.38
CA ASN A 338 4.00 1.62 -20.87
C ASN A 338 5.37 2.01 -20.29
N LEU A 339 6.01 1.10 -19.55
CA LEU A 339 7.33 1.33 -18.98
C LEU A 339 8.39 1.49 -20.07
N ILE A 340 8.35 0.64 -21.10
CA ILE A 340 9.24 0.73 -22.27
C ILE A 340 9.02 2.04 -23.02
N PHE A 341 7.77 2.43 -23.26
CA PHE A 341 7.43 3.68 -23.92
C PHE A 341 8.03 4.87 -23.17
N ALA A 342 7.82 4.94 -21.85
CA ALA A 342 8.33 6.04 -21.03
C ALA A 342 9.86 6.14 -21.07
N ASN A 343 10.55 4.99 -21.01
CA ASN A 343 12.00 4.95 -21.10
C ASN A 343 12.51 5.42 -22.47
N LYS A 344 11.98 4.89 -23.58
CA LYS A 344 12.36 5.30 -24.94
C LYS A 344 12.18 6.81 -25.14
N VAL A 345 11.09 7.38 -24.62
CA VAL A 345 10.86 8.83 -24.68
C VAL A 345 11.91 9.58 -23.86
N ALA A 346 12.23 9.11 -22.65
CA ALA A 346 13.27 9.71 -21.82
C ALA A 346 14.66 9.68 -22.48
N GLU A 347 15.05 8.55 -23.09
CA GLU A 347 16.29 8.44 -23.87
C GLU A 347 16.30 9.42 -25.05
N GLN A 348 15.22 9.47 -25.83
CA GLN A 348 15.12 10.35 -26.99
C GLN A 348 15.12 11.84 -26.61
N MET A 349 14.66 12.20 -25.40
CA MET A 349 14.75 13.57 -24.88
C MET A 349 16.20 13.98 -24.55
N LEU A 350 17.08 13.02 -24.26
CA LEU A 350 18.49 13.26 -23.94
C LEU A 350 19.42 13.08 -25.15
N ASP A 351 18.91 12.55 -26.26
CA ASP A 351 19.66 12.35 -27.50
C ASP A 351 20.09 13.70 -28.13
N GLY A 352 21.40 13.88 -28.29
CA GLY A 352 21.99 15.03 -28.96
C GLY A 352 21.90 16.37 -28.20
N VAL A 353 21.52 16.38 -26.92
CA VAL A 353 21.49 17.60 -26.09
C VAL A 353 22.83 17.83 -25.38
N SER A 354 23.15 19.08 -25.09
CA SER A 354 24.38 19.42 -24.35
C SER A 354 24.33 18.95 -22.89
N GLU A 355 25.48 18.81 -22.23
CA GLU A 355 25.55 18.42 -20.82
C GLU A 355 24.74 19.36 -19.90
N LYS A 356 24.81 20.67 -20.16
CA LYS A 356 24.03 21.68 -19.44
C LYS A 356 22.51 21.49 -19.61
N GLU A 357 22.06 21.12 -20.81
CA GLU A 357 20.65 20.85 -21.09
C GLU A 357 20.21 19.51 -20.47
N SER A 358 21.05 18.49 -20.54
CA SER A 358 20.83 17.19 -19.87
C SER A 358 20.59 17.37 -18.38
N VAL A 359 21.44 18.12 -17.67
CA VAL A 359 21.25 18.45 -16.25
C VAL A 359 19.93 19.17 -16.00
N ALA A 360 19.50 20.04 -16.93
CA ALA A 360 18.25 20.78 -16.78
C ALA A 360 17.00 19.92 -17.05
N LEU A 361 17.09 18.92 -17.93
CA LEU A 361 16.04 17.94 -18.21
C LEU A 361 15.86 16.91 -17.08
N ARG A 362 16.93 16.61 -16.33
CA ARG A 362 16.94 15.67 -15.20
C ARG A 362 16.48 16.27 -13.88
N LYS A 363 15.60 17.28 -13.92
CA LYS A 363 15.01 17.87 -12.72
C LYS A 363 13.65 17.27 -12.41
N SER A 364 13.36 17.09 -11.13
CA SER A 364 12.08 16.53 -10.66
C SER A 364 10.86 17.43 -10.95
N ASP A 365 11.07 18.68 -11.35
CA ASP A 365 10.02 19.64 -11.69
C ASP A 365 9.85 19.83 -13.22
N ILE A 366 10.56 19.05 -14.06
CA ILE A 366 10.65 19.29 -15.51
C ILE A 366 9.30 19.36 -16.25
N PHE A 367 8.27 18.67 -15.75
CA PHE A 367 6.91 18.69 -16.33
C PHE A 367 5.91 19.57 -15.58
N GLU A 368 6.34 20.25 -14.53
CA GLU A 368 5.52 21.22 -13.81
C GLU A 368 5.38 22.53 -14.59
N LYS A 369 4.26 23.25 -14.37
CA LYS A 369 4.03 24.56 -14.99
C LYS A 369 5.06 25.62 -14.56
N SER A 370 5.64 25.44 -13.39
CA SER A 370 6.68 26.30 -12.78
C SER A 370 8.05 26.15 -13.43
N SER A 371 8.29 25.07 -14.20
CA SER A 371 9.57 24.82 -14.84
C SER A 371 9.93 25.91 -15.85
N LYS A 372 11.21 26.32 -15.84
CA LYS A 372 11.75 27.24 -16.86
C LYS A 372 11.81 26.60 -18.25
N ILE A 373 11.83 25.27 -18.30
CA ILE A 373 11.90 24.48 -19.52
C ILE A 373 10.55 23.81 -19.71
N ASN A 374 9.97 23.93 -20.90
CA ASN A 374 8.71 23.27 -21.22
C ASN A 374 8.95 21.78 -21.53
N GLY A 375 9.16 20.98 -20.49
CA GLY A 375 9.44 19.55 -20.61
C GLY A 375 8.40 18.79 -21.41
N LYS A 376 7.11 19.13 -21.27
CA LYS A 376 6.01 18.47 -22.00
C LYS A 376 6.15 18.66 -23.51
N THR A 377 6.52 19.86 -23.95
CA THR A 377 6.79 20.14 -25.37
C THR A 377 7.98 19.35 -25.87
N ILE A 378 9.05 19.24 -25.07
CA ILE A 378 10.25 18.47 -25.44
C ILE A 378 9.91 16.98 -25.56
N ALA A 379 9.17 16.42 -24.59
CA ALA A 379 8.68 15.04 -24.64
C ALA A 379 7.82 14.79 -25.89
N ARG A 380 6.89 15.70 -26.24
CA ARG A 380 6.08 15.57 -27.46
C ARG A 380 6.92 15.60 -28.74
N LYS A 381 8.01 16.39 -28.76
CA LYS A 381 8.98 16.37 -29.88
C LYS A 381 9.73 15.04 -29.96
N ALA A 382 10.14 14.50 -28.82
CA ALA A 382 10.79 13.19 -28.74
C ALA A 382 9.86 12.07 -29.23
N ILE A 383 8.60 12.05 -28.78
CA ILE A 383 7.56 11.11 -29.24
C ILE A 383 7.38 11.21 -30.76
N ALA A 384 7.21 12.41 -31.30
CA ALA A 384 7.04 12.57 -32.76
C ALA A 384 8.27 12.08 -33.55
N LYS A 385 9.49 12.25 -33.02
CA LYS A 385 10.72 11.75 -33.65
C LYS A 385 10.78 10.22 -33.64
N LEU A 386 10.48 9.58 -32.51
CA LEU A 386 10.40 8.12 -32.39
C LEU A 386 9.35 7.53 -33.34
N CYS A 387 8.22 8.21 -33.51
CA CYS A 387 7.15 7.80 -34.41
C CYS A 387 7.57 7.87 -35.89
N VAL A 388 8.28 8.92 -36.31
CA VAL A 388 8.87 9.02 -37.67
C VAL A 388 9.93 7.93 -37.92
N GLN A 389 10.60 7.46 -36.86
CA GLN A 389 11.57 6.36 -36.93
C GLN A 389 10.91 4.97 -36.89
N GLY A 390 9.59 4.89 -36.66
CA GLY A 390 8.86 3.64 -36.50
C GLY A 390 9.15 2.90 -35.19
N VAL A 391 9.69 3.58 -34.19
CA VAL A 391 10.03 2.98 -32.87
C VAL A 391 8.80 2.90 -31.96
N ILE A 392 7.86 3.82 -32.15
CA ILE A 392 6.55 3.86 -31.49
C ILE A 392 5.49 4.26 -32.51
N THR A 393 4.23 3.98 -32.20
CA THR A 393 3.07 4.30 -33.03
C THR A 393 2.15 5.33 -32.35
N LEU A 394 1.17 5.87 -33.09
CA LEU A 394 0.04 6.61 -32.49
C LEU A 394 -0.68 5.75 -31.43
N ASP A 395 -0.82 4.46 -31.69
CA ASP A 395 -1.60 3.59 -30.82
C ASP A 395 -0.87 3.37 -29.48
N ASP A 396 0.46 3.24 -29.49
CA ASP A 396 1.28 3.21 -28.27
C ASP A 396 1.16 4.50 -27.46
N TYR A 397 1.07 5.65 -28.15
CA TYR A 397 0.87 6.95 -27.50
C TYR A 397 -0.50 7.03 -26.83
N ILE A 398 -1.56 6.55 -27.50
CA ILE A 398 -2.91 6.50 -26.95
C ILE A 398 -2.95 5.55 -25.76
N ASP A 399 -2.41 4.34 -25.87
CA ASP A 399 -2.39 3.38 -24.76
C ASP A 399 -1.61 3.90 -23.54
N PHE A 400 -0.55 4.69 -23.77
CA PHE A 400 0.22 5.29 -22.69
C PHE A 400 -0.49 6.46 -22.01
N PHE A 401 -1.05 7.41 -22.78
CA PHE A 401 -1.62 8.64 -22.23
C PHE A 401 -3.15 8.59 -22.00
N ASN A 402 -3.89 7.67 -22.60
CA ASN A 402 -5.35 7.67 -22.60
C ASN A 402 -5.95 6.44 -21.90
N MET A 403 -5.71 6.33 -20.59
CA MET A 403 -6.25 5.22 -19.80
C MET A 403 -7.77 5.20 -19.66
N SER A 404 -8.45 6.35 -19.80
CA SER A 404 -9.91 6.41 -19.69
C SER A 404 -10.61 5.93 -20.96
N GLY A 405 -9.86 5.70 -22.05
CA GLY A 405 -10.41 5.40 -23.37
C GLY A 405 -11.19 6.56 -23.97
N SER A 406 -11.03 7.78 -23.43
CA SER A 406 -11.77 8.96 -23.85
C SER A 406 -11.04 9.69 -24.96
N LYS A 407 -11.73 10.03 -26.04
CA LYS A 407 -11.22 10.71 -27.22
C LYS A 407 -10.49 12.00 -26.85
N MET A 408 -9.24 12.11 -27.29
CA MET A 408 -8.39 13.29 -27.07
C MET A 408 -8.17 13.69 -25.59
N ASN A 409 -8.50 12.81 -24.64
CA ASN A 409 -8.16 13.01 -23.23
C ASN A 409 -6.78 12.42 -22.94
N ILE A 410 -5.94 13.15 -22.23
CA ILE A 410 -4.59 12.71 -21.86
C ILE A 410 -4.39 12.80 -20.36
N ASP A 411 -3.96 11.70 -19.76
CA ASP A 411 -3.54 11.64 -18.37
C ASP A 411 -2.13 12.23 -18.24
N TYR A 412 -2.08 13.51 -17.86
CA TYR A 412 -0.83 14.22 -17.61
C TYR A 412 0.02 13.62 -16.49
N LYS A 413 -0.52 12.73 -15.64
CA LYS A 413 0.27 12.03 -14.62
C LYS A 413 1.32 11.11 -15.25
N MET A 414 1.09 10.64 -16.48
CA MET A 414 2.01 9.75 -17.20
C MET A 414 3.37 10.38 -17.51
N TYR A 415 3.44 11.72 -17.53
CA TYR A 415 4.72 12.42 -17.59
C TYR A 415 5.64 12.14 -16.40
N LYS A 416 5.10 11.77 -15.23
CA LYS A 416 5.94 11.39 -14.07
C LYS A 416 6.70 10.10 -14.32
N MET A 417 6.12 9.16 -15.07
CA MET A 417 6.82 7.94 -15.48
C MET A 417 7.98 8.25 -16.42
N ILE A 418 7.79 9.15 -17.39
CA ILE A 418 8.88 9.65 -18.24
C ILE A 418 9.95 10.34 -17.38
N MET A 419 9.54 11.15 -16.40
CA MET A 419 10.45 11.84 -15.47
C MET A 419 11.31 10.87 -14.66
N TYR A 420 10.72 9.77 -14.18
CA TYR A 420 11.44 8.72 -13.47
C TYR A 420 12.63 8.23 -14.30
N TYR A 421 12.38 7.82 -15.55
CA TYR A 421 13.43 7.33 -16.46
C TYR A 421 14.41 8.42 -16.90
N LEU A 422 13.96 9.67 -17.05
CA LEU A 422 14.88 10.78 -17.34
C LEU A 422 15.97 10.92 -16.28
N ILE A 423 15.58 10.80 -15.01
CA ILE A 423 16.49 10.99 -13.89
C ILE A 423 17.31 9.70 -13.67
N ASN A 424 16.64 8.56 -13.62
CA ASN A 424 17.22 7.25 -13.29
C ASN A 424 17.67 6.45 -14.53
N ASN A 425 18.13 7.12 -15.59
CA ASN A 425 18.52 6.53 -16.89
C ASN A 425 19.77 5.62 -16.86
N GLN A 426 20.03 4.92 -15.75
CA GLN A 426 21.05 3.88 -15.62
C GLN A 426 20.44 2.48 -15.67
N VAL A 427 19.30 2.32 -16.35
CA VAL A 427 18.70 0.99 -16.53
C VAL A 427 19.58 0.20 -17.48
N ASN A 428 20.06 -0.94 -17.00
CA ASN A 428 20.89 -1.84 -17.77
C ASN A 428 20.06 -2.36 -18.97
N ARG A 429 20.50 -2.13 -20.21
CA ARG A 429 19.75 -2.52 -21.43
C ARG A 429 19.32 -3.99 -21.41
N GLU A 430 20.13 -4.85 -20.78
CA GLU A 430 19.88 -6.29 -20.64
C GLU A 430 18.59 -6.62 -19.87
N GLU A 431 18.19 -5.84 -18.86
CA GLU A 431 16.92 -6.06 -18.11
C GLU A 431 15.66 -5.64 -18.91
N LEU A 432 15.85 -4.90 -20.01
CA LEU A 432 14.81 -4.41 -20.90
C LEU A 432 14.71 -5.22 -22.19
N ASP A 433 15.81 -5.78 -22.68
CA ASP A 433 15.84 -6.62 -23.89
C ASP A 433 15.10 -7.96 -23.69
N GLU A 434 15.06 -8.51 -22.47
CA GLU A 434 14.21 -9.65 -22.10
C GLU A 434 12.70 -9.36 -22.27
N LEU A 435 12.32 -8.09 -22.40
CA LEU A 435 10.94 -7.61 -22.48
C LEU A 435 10.60 -7.02 -23.86
N SER A 436 11.46 -7.20 -24.86
CA SER A 436 11.26 -6.70 -26.22
C SER A 436 10.07 -7.38 -26.91
N VAL A 437 8.86 -6.95 -26.55
CA VAL A 437 7.62 -7.32 -27.22
C VAL A 437 7.33 -6.25 -28.27
N GLU A 438 6.92 -6.66 -29.47
CA GLU A 438 6.29 -5.76 -30.44
C GLU A 438 5.09 -5.11 -29.78
N LEU A 439 5.12 -3.78 -29.60
CA LEU A 439 4.00 -3.00 -29.13
C LEU A 439 2.81 -3.25 -30.08
N LYS A 440 1.75 -3.90 -29.58
CA LYS A 440 0.53 -4.19 -30.33
C LYS A 440 -0.65 -3.59 -29.59
N SER A 441 -0.97 -2.36 -29.94
CA SER A 441 -2.14 -1.67 -29.41
C SER A 441 -3.44 -2.13 -30.07
N LYS A 442 -4.51 -2.11 -29.27
CA LYS A 442 -5.90 -2.26 -29.69
C LYS A 442 -6.71 -1.09 -29.13
N LYS A 443 -6.63 0.09 -29.75
CA LYS A 443 -7.69 1.13 -29.78
C LYS A 443 -7.11 2.41 -30.36
N THR A 444 -7.45 2.71 -31.60
CA THR A 444 -7.21 4.03 -32.17
C THR A 444 -8.52 4.76 -32.30
N ASP A 445 -8.47 6.09 -32.27
CA ASP A 445 -9.56 6.90 -32.80
C ASP A 445 -9.61 6.73 -34.32
N ASP A 446 -10.58 5.93 -34.78
CA ASP A 446 -10.78 5.62 -36.21
C ASP A 446 -10.89 6.88 -37.08
N LYS A 447 -11.37 8.00 -36.51
CA LYS A 447 -11.47 9.27 -37.24
C LYS A 447 -10.11 9.93 -37.46
N VAL A 448 -9.21 9.86 -36.48
CA VAL A 448 -7.84 10.39 -36.67
C VAL A 448 -7.11 9.61 -37.75
N LYS A 449 -7.22 8.27 -37.74
CA LYS A 449 -6.65 7.41 -38.79
C LYS A 449 -7.27 7.72 -40.15
N ALA A 450 -8.60 7.70 -40.26
CA ALA A 450 -9.29 7.99 -41.52
C ALA A 450 -8.92 9.37 -42.08
N PHE A 451 -8.85 10.41 -41.24
CA PHE A 451 -8.46 11.76 -41.69
C PHE A 451 -7.03 11.78 -42.20
N SER A 452 -6.13 11.15 -41.45
CA SER A 452 -4.73 11.09 -41.82
C SER A 452 -4.50 10.30 -43.10
N GLU A 453 -5.18 9.18 -43.30
CA GLU A 453 -5.09 8.37 -44.52
C GLU A 453 -5.60 9.13 -45.75
N LEU A 454 -6.79 9.76 -45.66
CA LEU A 454 -7.34 10.55 -46.75
C LEU A 454 -6.45 11.73 -47.13
N TYR A 455 -5.96 12.49 -46.14
CA TYR A 455 -5.07 13.61 -46.43
C TYR A 455 -3.72 13.16 -46.98
N PHE A 456 -3.17 12.06 -46.44
CA PHE A 456 -1.90 11.52 -46.91
C PHE A 456 -2.04 11.05 -48.36
N ASN A 457 -3.12 10.34 -48.70
CA ASN A 457 -3.41 9.92 -50.07
C ASN A 457 -3.56 11.13 -51.01
N TYR A 458 -4.36 12.12 -50.61
CA TYR A 458 -4.52 13.39 -51.32
C TYR A 458 -3.18 14.09 -51.60
N TYR A 459 -2.29 14.13 -50.60
CA TYR A 459 -1.03 14.86 -50.73
C TYR A 459 0.04 14.09 -51.50
N VAL A 460 0.15 12.79 -51.26
CA VAL A 460 1.27 11.96 -51.70
C VAL A 460 0.99 11.29 -53.05
N PHE A 461 -0.16 10.63 -53.20
CA PHE A 461 -0.41 9.69 -54.29
C PHE A 461 -1.38 10.21 -55.35
N ASP A 462 -2.47 10.86 -54.94
CA ASP A 462 -3.54 11.26 -55.86
C ASP A 462 -3.10 12.45 -56.74
N ARG A 463 -2.78 12.16 -58.01
CA ARG A 463 -2.37 13.14 -59.02
C ARG A 463 -3.53 13.69 -59.84
N GLU A 464 -4.70 13.03 -59.81
CA GLU A 464 -5.85 13.39 -60.64
C GLU A 464 -6.72 14.41 -59.94
N LYS A 465 -7.02 14.15 -58.67
CA LYS A 465 -7.89 14.98 -57.84
C LYS A 465 -7.13 15.61 -56.67
N GLY A 466 -5.99 15.04 -56.30
CA GLY A 466 -5.14 15.52 -55.21
C GLY A 466 -3.96 16.40 -55.62
N LEU A 467 -3.01 16.56 -54.71
CA LEU A 467 -1.75 17.29 -54.97
C LEU A 467 -0.67 16.40 -55.58
N GLY A 468 -0.65 15.10 -55.26
CA GLY A 468 0.29 14.11 -55.82
C GLY A 468 1.78 14.49 -55.73
N ARG A 469 2.19 15.14 -54.64
CA ARG A 469 3.54 15.74 -54.46
C ARG A 469 4.62 14.77 -53.99
N GLY A 470 4.24 13.55 -53.62
CA GLY A 470 5.15 12.49 -53.17
C GLY A 470 5.66 12.63 -51.72
N LEU A 471 6.32 11.57 -51.27
CA LEU A 471 6.66 11.32 -49.86
C LEU A 471 7.68 12.33 -49.29
N ARG A 472 8.69 12.72 -50.08
CA ARG A 472 9.71 13.71 -49.67
C ARG A 472 9.10 15.08 -49.36
N ARG A 473 8.15 15.53 -50.19
CA ARG A 473 7.45 16.80 -50.01
C ARG A 473 6.50 16.73 -48.83
N PHE A 474 5.83 15.59 -48.63
CA PHE A 474 4.97 15.39 -47.47
C PHE A 474 5.73 15.58 -46.15
N LYS A 475 6.89 14.93 -45.99
CA LYS A 475 7.73 15.12 -44.79
C LYS A 475 8.08 16.59 -44.57
N LYS A 476 8.59 17.25 -45.61
CA LYS A 476 9.07 18.64 -45.51
C LYS A 476 7.95 19.65 -45.27
N ASP A 477 6.84 19.53 -46.01
CA ASP A 477 5.80 20.56 -46.08
C ASP A 477 4.70 20.32 -45.03
N VAL A 478 4.49 19.07 -44.59
CA VAL A 478 3.45 18.68 -43.63
C VAL A 478 4.09 18.30 -42.29
N LEU A 479 4.81 17.19 -42.19
CA LEU A 479 5.31 16.65 -40.91
C LEU A 479 6.26 17.61 -40.18
N ASP A 480 7.26 18.14 -40.88
CA ASP A 480 8.29 19.02 -40.30
C ASP A 480 7.71 20.39 -39.88
N THR A 481 6.54 20.78 -40.43
CA THR A 481 5.87 22.06 -40.10
C THR A 481 4.64 21.91 -39.20
N MET A 482 4.30 20.68 -38.82
CA MET A 482 3.03 20.38 -38.14
C MET A 482 2.88 21.11 -36.80
N GLU A 483 3.99 21.37 -36.09
CA GLU A 483 4.01 22.12 -34.82
C GLU A 483 3.53 23.58 -34.95
N LYS A 484 3.49 24.14 -36.16
CA LYS A 484 3.03 25.52 -36.44
C LYS A 484 1.58 25.56 -36.93
N ARG A 485 0.94 24.40 -37.12
CA ARG A 485 -0.44 24.29 -37.59
C ARG A 485 -1.41 24.56 -36.44
N HIS A 486 -2.61 25.00 -36.79
CA HIS A 486 -3.67 25.41 -35.86
C HIS A 486 -5.04 25.04 -36.46
N GLU A 487 -6.12 25.31 -35.73
CA GLU A 487 -7.50 24.92 -36.10
C GLU A 487 -7.85 25.27 -37.55
N PHE A 488 -7.52 26.49 -37.99
CA PHE A 488 -7.81 26.95 -39.35
C PHE A 488 -7.14 26.10 -40.43
N TRP A 489 -5.91 25.61 -40.20
CA TRP A 489 -5.26 24.68 -41.13
C TRP A 489 -6.00 23.34 -41.18
N LEU A 490 -6.40 22.82 -40.03
CA LEU A 490 -7.12 21.55 -39.92
C LEU A 490 -8.48 21.65 -40.61
N GLN A 491 -9.23 22.73 -40.37
CA GLN A 491 -10.53 23.00 -40.97
C GLN A 491 -10.44 23.11 -42.49
N ASN A 492 -9.51 23.93 -43.01
CA ASN A 492 -9.33 24.06 -44.46
C ASN A 492 -8.91 22.74 -45.11
N THR A 493 -8.17 21.90 -44.38
CA THR A 493 -7.75 20.59 -44.87
C THR A 493 -8.94 19.62 -44.89
N PHE A 494 -9.77 19.63 -43.85
CA PHE A 494 -11.00 18.84 -43.78
C PHE A 494 -11.96 19.19 -44.92
N VAL A 495 -12.21 20.48 -45.17
CA VAL A 495 -13.07 20.95 -46.27
C VAL A 495 -12.53 20.48 -47.63
N LYS A 496 -11.22 20.60 -47.86
CA LYS A 496 -10.62 20.13 -49.13
C LYS A 496 -10.77 18.63 -49.35
N ILE A 497 -10.62 17.84 -48.30
CA ILE A 497 -10.83 16.38 -48.37
C ILE A 497 -12.31 16.09 -48.64
N ALA A 498 -13.23 16.82 -48.00
CA ALA A 498 -14.67 16.69 -48.18
C ALA A 498 -15.14 17.00 -49.61
N GLU A 499 -14.46 17.90 -50.32
CA GLU A 499 -14.75 18.21 -51.73
C GLU A 499 -14.36 17.07 -52.69
N ILE A 500 -13.49 16.15 -52.26
CA ILE A 500 -12.85 15.17 -53.15
C ILE A 500 -13.24 13.73 -52.82
N TYR A 501 -13.38 13.41 -51.54
CA TYR A 501 -13.59 12.06 -51.04
C TYR A 501 -14.89 11.94 -50.25
N GLU A 502 -15.38 10.71 -50.15
CA GLU A 502 -16.44 10.31 -49.23
C GLU A 502 -15.82 9.45 -48.11
N SER A 503 -16.36 9.54 -46.89
CA SER A 503 -15.90 8.74 -45.76
C SER A 503 -17.01 8.54 -44.74
N ASP A 504 -17.42 7.28 -44.57
CA ASP A 504 -18.44 6.89 -43.59
C ASP A 504 -17.96 7.07 -42.15
N ILE A 505 -16.66 6.93 -41.92
CA ILE A 505 -16.04 7.05 -40.58
C ILE A 505 -16.00 8.51 -40.14
N LEU A 506 -15.54 9.42 -41.01
CA LEU A 506 -15.42 10.84 -40.65
C LEU A 506 -16.73 11.60 -40.76
N LYS A 507 -17.60 11.21 -41.70
CA LYS A 507 -18.72 12.01 -42.21
C LYS A 507 -18.21 13.39 -42.64
N LEU A 508 -17.84 13.54 -43.90
CA LEU A 508 -17.17 14.76 -44.40
C LEU A 508 -18.16 15.93 -44.60
N ASP A 509 -18.88 16.28 -43.55
CA ASP A 509 -19.83 17.39 -43.46
C ASP A 509 -19.59 18.22 -42.18
N TYR A 510 -20.52 19.13 -41.87
CA TYR A 510 -20.40 20.01 -40.70
C TYR A 510 -20.49 19.23 -39.37
N ASP A 511 -21.38 18.23 -39.30
CA ASP A 511 -21.60 17.47 -38.08
C ASP A 511 -20.40 16.56 -37.80
N GLY A 512 -19.86 15.92 -38.84
CA GLY A 512 -18.63 15.13 -38.73
C GLY A 512 -17.40 15.98 -38.40
N TRP A 513 -17.31 17.22 -38.89
CA TRP A 513 -16.28 18.17 -38.44
C TRP A 513 -16.40 18.44 -36.93
N LEU A 514 -17.59 18.73 -36.42
CA LEU A 514 -17.81 18.95 -34.99
C LEU A 514 -17.43 17.70 -34.20
N GLU A 515 -17.95 16.53 -34.58
CA GLU A 515 -17.62 15.25 -33.96
C GLU A 515 -16.12 14.93 -34.04
N PHE A 516 -15.39 15.44 -35.03
CA PHE A 516 -13.95 15.23 -35.18
C PHE A 516 -13.13 16.08 -34.19
N VAL A 517 -13.53 17.34 -33.94
CA VAL A 517 -12.73 18.29 -33.15
C VAL A 517 -13.09 18.38 -31.67
N ILE A 518 -14.24 17.84 -31.27
CA ILE A 518 -14.70 17.81 -29.87
C ILE A 518 -14.40 16.47 -29.18
N ASP A 519 -14.14 16.52 -27.88
CA ASP A 519 -14.10 15.35 -26.98
C ASP A 519 -15.53 14.96 -26.53
N GLU A 520 -15.66 13.89 -25.73
CA GLU A 520 -16.97 13.42 -25.24
C GLU A 520 -17.71 14.42 -24.35
N GLU A 521 -16.99 15.39 -23.78
CA GLU A 521 -17.55 16.47 -22.97
C GLU A 521 -17.95 17.70 -23.82
N GLY A 522 -17.76 17.64 -25.15
CA GLY A 522 -18.06 18.72 -26.07
C GLY A 522 -17.00 19.82 -26.11
N ASN A 523 -15.83 19.61 -25.49
CA ASN A 523 -14.75 20.58 -25.50
C ASN A 523 -13.88 20.41 -26.75
N LYS A 524 -13.50 21.52 -27.38
CA LYS A 524 -12.54 21.51 -28.50
C LYS A 524 -11.12 21.20 -27.99
N ARG A 525 -10.52 20.11 -28.46
CA ARG A 525 -9.15 19.68 -28.08
C ARG A 525 -8.15 19.78 -29.23
N ILE A 526 -8.19 20.89 -29.98
CA ILE A 526 -7.44 21.07 -31.23
C ILE A 526 -5.94 20.76 -31.13
N ASN A 527 -5.27 21.23 -30.07
CA ASN A 527 -3.82 21.01 -29.92
C ASN A 527 -3.46 19.53 -29.72
N GLU A 528 -4.36 18.77 -29.11
CA GLU A 528 -4.18 17.33 -28.91
C GLU A 528 -4.50 16.59 -30.21
N LEU A 529 -5.63 16.92 -30.85
CA LEU A 529 -5.99 16.38 -32.17
C LEU A 529 -4.87 16.56 -33.20
N LEU A 530 -4.34 17.78 -33.33
CA LEU A 530 -3.24 18.08 -34.27
C LEU A 530 -1.99 17.26 -33.99
N PHE A 531 -1.74 16.93 -32.72
CA PHE A 531 -0.60 16.09 -32.36
C PHE A 531 -0.86 14.62 -32.68
N GLN A 532 -2.05 14.10 -32.40
CA GLN A 532 -2.42 12.74 -32.80
C GLN A 532 -2.39 12.56 -34.32
N VAL A 533 -2.92 13.54 -35.07
CA VAL A 533 -2.81 13.61 -36.54
C VAL A 533 -1.33 13.64 -36.99
N ARG A 534 -0.46 14.37 -36.28
CA ARG A 534 0.99 14.37 -36.55
C ARG A 534 1.59 12.97 -36.40
N LEU A 535 1.21 12.23 -35.36
CA LEU A 535 1.69 10.87 -35.11
C LEU A 535 1.14 9.90 -36.17
N ALA A 536 -0.15 9.98 -36.50
CA ALA A 536 -0.73 9.18 -37.58
C ALA A 536 -0.02 9.43 -38.93
N PHE A 537 0.27 10.69 -39.27
CA PHE A 537 1.05 11.00 -40.46
C PHE A 537 2.49 10.48 -40.41
N ALA A 538 3.11 10.45 -39.22
CA ALA A 538 4.46 9.93 -39.05
C ALA A 538 4.48 8.39 -39.22
N ASN A 539 3.45 7.69 -38.72
CA ASN A 539 3.23 6.27 -38.96
C ASN A 539 3.10 5.97 -40.46
N LEU A 540 2.16 6.64 -41.16
CA LEU A 540 1.94 6.45 -42.61
C LEU A 540 3.21 6.74 -43.43
N TYR A 541 3.94 7.80 -43.06
CA TYR A 541 5.21 8.13 -43.68
C TYR A 541 6.25 7.03 -43.50
N TYR A 542 6.36 6.46 -42.29
CA TYR A 542 7.29 5.37 -42.00
C TYR A 542 6.92 4.09 -42.77
N GLU A 543 5.65 3.70 -42.79
CA GLU A 543 5.15 2.54 -43.52
C GLU A 543 5.48 2.64 -45.02
N CYS A 544 5.13 3.76 -45.66
CA CYS A 544 5.47 4.01 -47.07
C CYS A 544 6.98 4.01 -47.32
N LYS A 545 7.77 4.61 -46.42
CA LYS A 545 9.24 4.63 -46.56
C LYS A 545 9.83 3.22 -46.43
N LYS A 546 9.29 2.37 -45.55
CA LYS A 546 9.71 0.98 -45.38
C LYS A 546 9.42 0.17 -46.64
N GLU A 547 8.27 0.41 -47.28
CA GLU A 547 7.93 -0.22 -48.55
C GLU A 547 8.87 0.24 -49.68
N GLU A 548 9.17 1.53 -49.82
CA GLU A 548 10.14 2.04 -50.83
C GLU A 548 11.52 1.36 -50.73
N VAL A 549 12.00 1.07 -49.52
CA VAL A 549 13.31 0.42 -49.28
C VAL A 549 13.31 -1.08 -49.60
N ASN A 550 12.15 -1.74 -49.59
CA ASN A 550 12.05 -3.18 -49.89
C ASN A 550 11.91 -3.48 -51.41
N TYR A 551 11.76 -2.45 -52.25
CA TYR A 551 11.65 -2.57 -53.72
C TYR A 551 12.90 -2.06 -54.47
N GLU A 552 13.92 -1.57 -53.76
CA GLU A 552 15.29 -1.32 -54.27
C GLU A 552 16.21 -2.51 -53.94
#